data_AF-A0A819PF89-F1
#
_entry.id   AF-A0A819PF89-F1
#
_cell.length_a   1.000
_cell.length_b   1.000
_cell.length_c   1.000
_cell.angle_alpha   90.00
_cell.angle_beta   90.00
_cell.angle_gamma   90.00
#
_symmetry.space_group_name_H-M   'P 1'
#
loop_
_entity.id
_entity.type
_entity.pdbx_description
1 polymer ?
#
loop_
_entity_poly.entity_id
_entity_poly.type
_entity_poly.pdbx_seq_one_letter_code
_entity_poly.pdbx_strand_id
1 'polypeptide(L)'
;MISILFQLSILVIAVRAGHYKGGLINWKPVDPYTNSSNVEVIIYQSHSWTLSRLHCDQALIDSLGLYVDGTSFTGEPSIACQSPAGCSGTGFTTISQVTYCTDFSTAVQISSGALIKKITLDRNTDILVGFTGNSWAPEIKTSLNAVADYWRVITHIDLTQKYPINSSPVTGSLPLIRVIEGQTAIIQIPAADWDRTDDIRCRWADSSGPAGDECGDICNNLPGANLSS
;
A
#
# COMPACT_ATOMS: atom_id res chain seq x y z
N MET A 1 14.23 60.16 17.43
CA MET A 1 13.18 59.12 17.55
C MET A 1 13.59 57.94 16.69
N ILE A 2 13.90 56.81 17.31
CA ILE A 2 14.31 55.57 16.62
C ILE A 2 13.03 54.89 16.13
N SER A 3 12.87 54.78 14.81
CA SER A 3 11.78 54.03 14.19
C SER A 3 12.17 52.55 14.19
N ILE A 4 11.47 51.74 14.97
CA ILE A 4 11.64 50.28 14.99
C ILE A 4 10.80 49.71 13.85
N LEU A 5 11.45 49.28 12.77
CA LEU A 5 10.81 48.48 11.73
C LEU A 5 10.53 47.08 12.29
N PHE A 6 9.26 46.73 12.43
CA PHE A 6 8.82 45.37 12.74
C PHE A 6 8.77 44.58 11.42
N GLN A 7 9.83 43.80 11.13
CA GLN A 7 9.82 42.87 10.00
C GLN A 7 9.00 41.63 10.37
N LEU A 8 7.80 41.53 9.81
CA LEU A 8 6.95 40.35 9.91
C LEU A 8 7.50 39.25 8.99
N SER A 9 8.37 38.40 9.53
CA SER A 9 8.92 37.23 8.82
C SER A 9 7.85 36.14 8.71
N ILE A 10 7.09 36.13 7.61
CA ILE A 10 6.16 35.04 7.29
C ILE A 10 6.98 33.82 6.87
N LEU A 11 7.13 32.87 7.79
CA LEU A 11 7.69 31.55 7.50
C LEU A 11 6.64 30.74 6.72
N VAL A 12 6.74 30.75 5.39
CA VAL A 12 5.95 29.86 4.53
C VAL A 12 6.60 28.48 4.56
N ILE A 13 6.17 27.63 5.47
CA ILE A 13 6.50 26.21 5.40
C ILE A 13 5.58 25.61 4.34
N ALA A 14 6.13 25.23 3.19
CA ALA A 14 5.41 24.39 2.25
C ALA A 14 5.23 23.02 2.90
N VAL A 15 4.09 22.81 3.56
CA VAL A 15 3.67 21.48 4.00
C VAL A 15 3.32 20.71 2.73
N ARG A 16 4.31 20.02 2.15
CA ARG A 16 4.06 18.99 1.15
C ARG A 16 3.38 17.86 1.89
N ALA A 17 2.07 17.94 2.03
CA ALA A 17 1.32 16.86 2.62
C ALA A 17 1.59 15.61 1.78
N GLY A 18 2.21 14.61 2.42
CA GLY A 18 2.33 13.28 1.86
C GLY A 18 0.90 12.81 1.63
N HIS A 19 0.53 12.56 0.39
CA HIS A 19 -0.84 12.20 0.07
C HIS A 19 -0.78 10.83 -0.54
N TYR A 20 -0.52 9.85 0.31
CA TYR A 20 -0.67 8.45 -0.10
C TYR A 20 -2.10 8.25 -0.58
N LYS A 21 -2.29 7.51 -1.67
CA LYS A 21 -3.60 7.27 -2.28
C LYS A 21 -3.99 5.79 -2.28
N GLY A 22 -3.16 4.94 -1.69
CA GLY A 22 -3.41 3.50 -1.59
C GLY A 22 -2.35 2.67 -2.28
N GLY A 23 -2.46 1.36 -2.15
CA GLY A 23 -1.52 0.41 -2.72
C GLY A 23 -1.97 -1.02 -2.51
N LEU A 24 -1.21 -1.94 -3.09
CA LEU A 24 -1.45 -3.37 -3.07
C LEU A 24 -0.14 -4.07 -2.75
N ILE A 25 -0.20 -5.09 -1.91
CA ILE A 25 0.91 -6.01 -1.66
C ILE A 25 0.35 -7.41 -1.74
N ASN A 26 0.96 -8.25 -2.57
CA ASN A 26 0.65 -9.66 -2.67
C ASN A 26 1.95 -10.45 -2.84
N TRP A 27 1.88 -11.76 -2.59
CA TRP A 27 3.05 -12.61 -2.65
C TRP A 27 2.70 -14.02 -3.14
N LYS A 28 3.71 -14.74 -3.58
CA LYS A 28 3.63 -16.17 -3.90
C LYS A 28 4.98 -16.87 -3.74
N PRO A 29 5.01 -18.17 -3.39
CA PRO A 29 6.23 -18.95 -3.49
C PRO A 29 6.68 -19.05 -4.96
N VAL A 30 8.00 -19.10 -5.18
CA VAL A 30 8.57 -19.37 -6.52
C VAL A 30 8.30 -20.82 -6.92
N ASP A 31 8.48 -21.73 -5.97
CA ASP A 31 8.12 -23.14 -6.11
C ASP A 31 7.18 -23.53 -4.95
N PRO A 32 5.87 -23.64 -5.19
CA PRO A 32 4.90 -24.01 -4.15
C PRO A 32 5.06 -25.46 -3.68
N TYR A 33 5.81 -26.31 -4.43
CA TYR A 33 6.03 -27.72 -4.12
C TYR A 33 7.37 -27.99 -3.43
N THR A 34 8.11 -26.94 -3.06
CA THR A 34 9.40 -27.09 -2.39
C THR A 34 9.25 -27.70 -0.99
N ASN A 35 10.21 -28.53 -0.60
CA ASN A 35 10.37 -29.05 0.77
C ASN A 35 11.62 -28.48 1.46
N SER A 36 12.23 -27.43 0.87
CA SER A 36 13.39 -26.74 1.43
C SER A 36 13.06 -26.07 2.77
N SER A 37 14.06 -26.00 3.66
CA SER A 37 14.00 -25.18 4.89
C SER A 37 13.92 -23.69 4.61
N ASN A 38 14.33 -23.28 3.41
CA ASN A 38 14.25 -21.91 2.92
C ASN A 38 13.38 -21.86 1.67
N VAL A 39 12.39 -20.98 1.65
CA VAL A 39 11.43 -20.80 0.56
C VAL A 39 11.71 -19.46 -0.10
N GLU A 40 11.89 -19.50 -1.42
CA GLU A 40 11.98 -18.28 -2.21
C GLU A 40 10.57 -17.76 -2.51
N VAL A 41 10.32 -16.49 -2.19
CA VAL A 41 9.01 -15.83 -2.31
C VAL A 41 9.16 -14.61 -3.21
N ILE A 42 8.19 -14.42 -4.11
CA ILE A 42 8.04 -13.20 -4.90
C ILE A 42 7.00 -12.33 -4.20
N ILE A 43 7.40 -11.13 -3.82
CA ILE A 43 6.53 -10.06 -3.34
C ILE A 43 6.31 -9.07 -4.49
N TYR A 44 5.05 -8.81 -4.79
CA TYR A 44 4.59 -7.75 -5.67
C TYR A 44 4.08 -6.61 -4.80
N GLN A 45 4.52 -5.39 -5.09
CA GLN A 45 3.99 -4.19 -4.46
C GLN A 45 3.65 -3.16 -5.53
N SER A 46 2.56 -2.45 -5.32
CA SER A 46 2.20 -1.26 -6.08
C SER A 46 1.65 -0.21 -5.13
N HIS A 47 2.02 1.04 -5.34
CA HIS A 47 1.66 2.11 -4.42
C HIS A 47 1.42 3.40 -5.19
N SER A 48 0.46 4.18 -4.71
CA SER A 48 0.01 5.39 -5.37
C SER A 48 0.07 6.59 -4.44
N TRP A 49 0.44 7.73 -5.00
CA TRP A 49 0.52 9.01 -4.30
C TRP A 49 -0.09 10.11 -5.15
N THR A 50 -0.24 11.29 -4.56
CA THR A 50 -0.47 12.50 -5.34
C THR A 50 0.66 12.73 -6.33
N LEU A 51 0.27 13.04 -7.56
CA LEU A 51 1.17 13.25 -8.70
C LEU A 51 2.29 14.28 -8.42
N SER A 52 1.99 15.34 -7.68
CA SER A 52 2.96 16.38 -7.34
C SER A 52 4.01 15.96 -6.30
N ARG A 53 3.80 14.84 -5.60
CA ARG A 53 4.74 14.31 -4.60
C ARG A 53 5.71 13.32 -5.24
N LEU A 54 5.20 12.19 -5.71
CA LEU A 54 5.98 11.25 -6.51
C LEU A 54 5.59 11.43 -7.97
N HIS A 55 6.39 12.17 -8.72
CA HIS A 55 6.06 12.49 -10.11
C HIS A 55 6.19 11.25 -10.99
N CYS A 56 5.24 11.07 -11.90
CA CYS A 56 5.23 10.02 -12.90
C CYS A 56 4.59 10.61 -14.16
N ASP A 57 5.20 10.37 -15.32
CA ASP A 57 4.72 10.79 -16.62
C ASP A 57 5.08 9.76 -17.67
N GLN A 58 4.63 9.97 -18.91
CA GLN A 58 4.86 9.02 -20.00
C GLN A 58 6.35 8.79 -20.26
N ALA A 59 7.20 9.81 -20.15
CA ALA A 59 8.63 9.68 -20.41
C ALA A 59 9.33 8.85 -19.33
N LEU A 60 8.92 9.00 -18.06
CA LEU A 60 9.37 8.13 -16.96
C LEU A 60 8.91 6.68 -17.19
N ILE A 61 7.67 6.44 -17.62
CA ILE A 61 7.18 5.08 -17.91
C ILE A 61 8.01 4.44 -19.03
N ASP A 62 8.17 5.15 -20.15
CA ASP A 62 8.87 4.65 -21.34
C ASP A 62 10.35 4.33 -21.07
N SER A 63 10.97 5.04 -20.12
CA SER A 63 12.38 4.88 -19.75
C SER A 63 12.60 3.93 -18.56
N LEU A 64 11.54 3.32 -18.01
CA LEU A 64 11.59 2.57 -16.75
C LEU A 64 12.21 3.42 -15.63
N GLY A 65 11.75 4.67 -15.56
CA GLY A 65 12.21 5.67 -14.62
C GLY A 65 11.78 5.37 -13.19
N LEU A 66 12.61 5.85 -12.26
CA LEU A 66 12.41 5.64 -10.84
C LEU A 66 11.25 6.48 -10.30
N TYR A 67 10.44 5.86 -9.43
CA TYR A 67 9.35 6.51 -8.73
C TYR A 67 9.88 7.15 -7.45
N VAL A 68 10.22 8.44 -7.52
CA VAL A 68 10.92 9.18 -6.46
C VAL A 68 10.18 10.45 -6.09
N ASP A 69 10.49 10.96 -4.90
CA ASP A 69 9.95 12.22 -4.39
C ASP A 69 10.77 13.40 -4.93
N GLY A 70 10.29 14.02 -6.01
CA GLY A 70 11.01 15.06 -6.72
C GLY A 70 12.32 14.54 -7.34
N THR A 71 13.47 15.01 -6.85
CA THR A 71 14.80 14.61 -7.34
C THR A 71 15.52 13.63 -6.43
N SER A 72 14.89 13.18 -5.33
CA SER A 72 15.52 12.34 -4.32
C SER A 72 14.64 11.17 -3.93
N PHE A 73 15.26 10.01 -3.71
CA PHE A 73 14.56 8.87 -3.14
C PHE A 73 14.52 8.97 -1.60
N THR A 74 13.32 8.94 -1.03
CA THR A 74 13.12 9.05 0.43
C THR A 74 13.00 7.70 1.13
N GLY A 75 13.15 6.58 0.41
CA GLY A 75 12.85 5.25 0.95
C GLY A 75 11.39 4.83 0.78
N GLU A 76 10.58 5.60 0.04
CA GLU A 76 9.15 5.37 -0.14
C GLU A 76 8.79 4.79 -1.51
N PRO A 77 7.87 3.82 -1.60
CA PRO A 77 7.36 2.97 -0.51
C PRO A 77 8.45 2.03 0.01
N SER A 78 8.41 1.73 1.31
CA SER A 78 9.14 0.59 1.87
C SER A 78 8.20 -0.47 2.45
N ILE A 79 8.51 -1.75 2.23
CA ILE A 79 7.80 -2.85 2.89
C ILE A 79 8.62 -3.26 4.10
N ALA A 80 8.09 -2.99 5.29
CA ALA A 80 8.71 -3.30 6.56
C ALA A 80 7.92 -4.35 7.33
N CYS A 81 8.59 -4.98 8.31
CA CYS A 81 7.91 -5.85 9.25
C CYS A 81 6.98 -5.05 10.14
N GLN A 82 5.75 -5.52 10.30
CA GLN A 82 4.73 -4.83 11.09
C GLN A 82 4.91 -5.01 12.61
N SER A 83 5.62 -6.08 13.01
CA SER A 83 6.08 -6.30 14.37
C SER A 83 7.55 -6.73 14.31
N PRO A 84 8.53 -5.89 14.71
CA PRO A 84 9.95 -6.23 14.56
C PRO A 84 10.34 -7.58 15.17
N ALA A 85 9.72 -7.94 16.31
CA ALA A 85 9.92 -9.25 16.93
C ALA A 85 9.35 -10.40 16.10
N GLY A 86 8.26 -10.18 15.37
CA GLY A 86 7.60 -11.17 14.52
C GLY A 86 8.43 -11.61 13.33
N CYS A 87 9.25 -10.72 12.75
CA CYS A 87 10.14 -11.09 11.63
C CYS A 87 11.53 -11.58 12.08
N SER A 88 11.84 -11.53 13.37
CA SER A 88 13.15 -11.97 13.86
C SER A 88 13.38 -13.46 13.56
N GLY A 89 14.49 -13.79 12.89
CA GLY A 89 14.82 -15.16 12.55
C GLY A 89 13.94 -15.79 11.46
N THR A 90 13.28 -14.98 10.62
CA THR A 90 12.48 -15.46 9.46
C THR A 90 13.20 -15.30 8.12
N GLY A 91 14.33 -14.58 8.12
CA GLY A 91 15.02 -14.15 6.90
C GLY A 91 14.45 -12.88 6.25
N PHE A 92 13.31 -12.36 6.72
CA PHE A 92 12.74 -11.12 6.17
C PHE A 92 13.61 -9.90 6.50
N THR A 93 13.82 -9.05 5.48
CA THR A 93 14.47 -7.74 5.62
C THR A 93 13.62 -6.67 4.94
N THR A 94 13.66 -5.45 5.47
CA THR A 94 12.91 -4.33 4.91
C THR A 94 13.24 -4.14 3.43
N ILE A 95 12.21 -4.10 2.59
CA ILE A 95 12.33 -3.83 1.16
C ILE A 95 12.19 -2.32 0.98
N SER A 96 13.32 -1.61 0.91
CA SER A 96 13.40 -0.16 0.71
C SER A 96 13.90 0.23 -0.69
N GLN A 97 13.74 -0.67 -1.66
CA GLN A 97 14.16 -0.40 -3.03
C GLN A 97 13.18 0.56 -3.71
N VAL A 98 13.74 1.41 -4.57
CA VAL A 98 12.95 2.34 -5.38
C VAL A 98 12.02 1.55 -6.30
N THR A 99 10.74 1.93 -6.31
CA THR A 99 9.76 1.40 -7.26
C THR A 99 9.91 2.10 -8.61
N TYR A 100 9.34 1.50 -9.67
CA TYR A 100 9.34 2.10 -11.00
C TYR A 100 8.00 2.76 -11.27
N CYS A 101 8.01 3.91 -11.93
CA CYS A 101 6.79 4.61 -12.36
C CYS A 101 6.07 3.73 -13.40
N THR A 102 4.80 3.43 -13.12
CA THR A 102 4.00 2.50 -13.95
C THR A 102 2.77 3.16 -14.55
N ASP A 103 2.20 4.16 -13.87
CA ASP A 103 1.00 4.84 -14.36
C ASP A 103 0.82 6.21 -13.69
N PHE A 104 0.06 7.10 -14.32
CA PHE A 104 -0.31 8.39 -13.77
C PHE A 104 -1.62 8.92 -14.35
N SER A 105 -2.29 9.80 -13.60
CA SER A 105 -3.42 10.57 -14.11
C SER A 105 -3.38 12.01 -13.60
N THR A 106 -3.28 12.94 -14.53
CA THR A 106 -3.38 14.37 -14.27
C THR A 106 -4.81 14.79 -13.92
N ALA A 107 -5.82 14.05 -14.38
CA ALA A 107 -7.22 14.37 -14.11
C ALA A 107 -7.59 14.17 -12.62
N VAL A 108 -7.06 13.13 -12.00
CA VAL A 108 -7.31 12.82 -10.57
C VAL A 108 -6.08 13.02 -9.67
N GLN A 109 -5.02 13.62 -10.23
CA GLN A 109 -3.77 13.96 -9.55
C GLN A 109 -3.15 12.76 -8.82
N ILE A 110 -3.04 11.63 -9.50
CA ILE A 110 -2.45 10.39 -8.97
C ILE A 110 -1.25 9.97 -9.82
N SER A 111 -0.31 9.33 -9.17
CA SER A 111 0.79 8.59 -9.77
C SER A 111 0.89 7.25 -9.08
N SER A 112 1.40 6.26 -9.79
CA SER A 112 1.53 4.89 -9.31
C SER A 112 2.88 4.31 -9.72
N GLY A 113 3.49 3.59 -8.79
CA GLY A 113 4.71 2.83 -9.06
C GLY A 113 4.64 1.44 -8.45
N ALA A 114 5.43 0.54 -9.03
CA ALA A 114 5.45 -0.86 -8.64
C ALA A 114 6.86 -1.45 -8.56
N LEU A 115 6.99 -2.51 -7.77
CA LEU A 115 8.21 -3.32 -7.69
C LEU A 115 7.85 -4.78 -7.50
N ILE A 116 8.62 -5.64 -8.16
CA ILE A 116 8.61 -7.08 -7.93
C ILE A 116 9.93 -7.42 -7.25
N LYS A 117 9.86 -8.00 -6.06
CA LYS A 117 11.04 -8.38 -5.28
C LYS A 117 10.97 -9.85 -4.92
N LYS A 118 12.08 -10.54 -5.18
CA LYS A 118 12.32 -11.90 -4.72
C LYS A 118 13.10 -11.84 -3.40
N ILE A 119 12.61 -12.58 -2.40
CA ILE A 119 13.25 -12.73 -1.09
C ILE A 119 13.28 -14.21 -0.70
N THR A 120 14.15 -14.56 0.24
CA THR A 120 14.22 -15.90 0.82
C THR A 120 13.77 -15.84 2.27
N LEU A 121 12.81 -16.69 2.63
CA LEU A 121 12.26 -16.79 3.97
C LEU A 121 12.45 -18.20 4.52
N ASP A 122 12.47 -18.33 5.84
CA ASP A 122 12.47 -19.64 6.49
C ASP A 122 11.10 -20.32 6.33
N ARG A 123 11.06 -21.64 6.19
CA ARG A 123 9.82 -22.40 5.92
C ARG A 123 8.76 -22.26 7.02
N ASN A 124 9.17 -21.95 8.25
CA ASN A 124 8.26 -21.78 9.38
C ASN A 124 7.81 -20.31 9.58
N THR A 125 7.97 -19.47 8.55
CA THR A 125 7.62 -18.05 8.60
C THR A 125 6.11 -17.85 8.63
N ASP A 126 5.65 -17.09 9.60
CA ASP A 126 4.29 -16.56 9.73
C ASP A 126 4.42 -15.09 10.17
N ILE A 127 4.31 -14.16 9.22
CA ILE A 127 4.61 -12.73 9.44
C ILE A 127 3.63 -11.79 8.75
N LEU A 128 3.46 -10.62 9.37
CA LEU A 128 2.81 -9.47 8.77
C LEU A 128 3.86 -8.47 8.29
N VAL A 129 3.83 -8.16 7.00
CA VAL A 129 4.72 -7.16 6.38
C VAL A 129 3.87 -6.16 5.62
N GLY A 130 4.37 -4.96 5.46
CA GLY A 130 3.59 -3.93 4.80
C GLY A 130 4.25 -2.57 4.78
N PHE A 131 3.56 -1.65 4.13
CA PHE A 131 3.89 -0.26 4.14
C PHE A 131 2.96 0.46 5.12
N THR A 132 3.54 1.34 5.93
CA THR A 132 2.84 2.11 6.96
C THR A 132 3.40 3.51 6.95
N GLY A 133 2.55 4.51 7.07
CA GLY A 133 3.00 5.88 7.12
C GLY A 133 1.93 6.84 7.58
N ASN A 134 2.31 8.11 7.56
CA ASN A 134 1.48 9.20 8.01
C ASN A 134 1.03 10.03 6.81
N SER A 135 -0.03 10.82 7.01
CA SER A 135 -0.65 11.69 6.01
C SER A 135 -1.25 10.91 4.85
N TRP A 136 -2.55 10.61 4.96
CA TRP A 136 -3.30 10.14 3.79
C TRP A 136 -3.67 11.32 2.88
N ALA A 137 -4.16 11.03 1.69
CA ALA A 137 -4.75 12.08 0.85
C ALA A 137 -5.94 12.73 1.60
N PRO A 138 -6.03 14.06 1.72
CA PRO A 138 -7.06 14.77 2.51
C PRO A 138 -8.46 14.59 1.94
N GLU A 139 -8.56 14.12 0.70
CA GLU A 139 -9.79 13.66 0.09
C GLU A 139 -10.34 12.41 0.81
N ILE A 140 -9.51 11.68 1.56
CA ILE A 140 -9.88 10.50 2.32
C ILE A 140 -10.11 10.89 3.79
N LYS A 141 -11.32 10.60 4.27
CA LYS A 141 -11.79 11.00 5.59
C LYS A 141 -12.25 9.80 6.40
N THR A 142 -12.21 9.92 7.71
CA THR A 142 -12.80 8.96 8.65
C THR A 142 -14.31 9.19 8.80
N SER A 143 -15.02 8.23 9.41
CA SER A 143 -16.46 8.32 9.73
C SER A 143 -16.88 9.60 10.45
N LEU A 144 -15.94 10.26 11.14
CA LEU A 144 -16.14 11.53 11.85
C LEU A 144 -15.81 12.76 11.01
N ASN A 145 -15.65 12.61 9.69
CA ASN A 145 -15.21 13.64 8.74
C ASN A 145 -13.83 14.25 9.09
N ALA A 146 -13.02 13.53 9.88
CA ALA A 146 -11.64 13.91 10.17
C ALA A 146 -10.72 13.46 9.03
N VAL A 147 -9.65 14.23 8.79
CA VAL A 147 -8.59 13.81 7.86
C VAL A 147 -7.90 12.60 8.46
N ALA A 148 -7.81 11.51 7.70
CA ALA A 148 -7.02 10.36 8.11
C ALA A 148 -5.53 10.72 8.07
N ASP A 149 -4.88 10.66 9.23
CA ASP A 149 -3.48 11.02 9.42
C ASP A 149 -2.54 9.81 9.39
N TYR A 150 -3.10 8.60 9.32
CA TYR A 150 -2.40 7.32 9.27
C TYR A 150 -3.03 6.41 8.22
N TRP A 151 -2.19 5.59 7.60
CA TRP A 151 -2.65 4.56 6.67
C TRP A 151 -1.74 3.34 6.74
N ARG A 152 -2.27 2.20 6.31
CA ARG A 152 -1.57 0.92 6.32
C ARG A 152 -1.96 0.06 5.12
N VAL A 153 -0.96 -0.52 4.44
CA VAL A 153 -1.17 -1.57 3.44
C VAL A 153 -0.31 -2.74 3.83
N ILE A 154 -0.95 -3.87 4.14
CA ILE A 154 -0.30 -5.03 4.74
C ILE A 154 -0.65 -6.30 4.00
N THR A 155 0.25 -7.26 4.05
CA THR A 155 0.00 -8.63 3.65
C THR A 155 0.46 -9.57 4.76
N HIS A 156 -0.26 -10.67 4.90
CA HIS A 156 0.12 -11.78 5.75
C HIS A 156 0.85 -12.82 4.90
N ILE A 157 2.06 -13.18 5.28
CA ILE A 157 2.86 -14.24 4.66
C ILE A 157 2.90 -15.41 5.64
N ASP A 158 2.24 -16.49 5.27
CA ASP A 158 2.20 -17.74 6.04
C ASP A 158 2.76 -18.87 5.17
N LEU A 159 3.97 -19.31 5.50
CA LEU A 159 4.66 -20.45 4.88
C LEU A 159 4.52 -21.73 5.71
N THR A 160 3.90 -21.64 6.89
CA THR A 160 3.66 -22.77 7.79
C THR A 160 2.55 -23.68 7.26
N GLN A 161 1.68 -23.12 6.41
CA GLN A 161 0.57 -23.84 5.82
C GLN A 161 0.98 -24.94 4.83
N LYS A 162 -0.03 -25.80 4.61
CA LYS A 162 -0.21 -26.95 3.71
C LYS A 162 0.77 -27.10 2.54
N TYR A 163 0.98 -28.34 2.12
CA TYR A 163 1.62 -28.67 0.84
C TYR A 163 0.54 -28.82 -0.24
N PRO A 164 0.61 -28.12 -1.39
CA PRO A 164 1.59 -27.09 -1.75
C PRO A 164 1.42 -25.78 -0.96
N ILE A 165 2.52 -25.02 -0.82
CA ILE A 165 2.52 -23.71 -0.16
C ILE A 165 1.58 -22.76 -0.92
N ASN A 166 0.69 -22.11 -0.19
CA ASN A 166 -0.29 -21.19 -0.76
C ASN A 166 0.34 -19.89 -1.26
N SER A 167 -0.40 -19.19 -2.10
CA SER A 167 -0.13 -17.82 -2.52
C SER A 167 -1.19 -16.87 -1.96
N SER A 168 -0.88 -15.58 -2.00
CA SER A 168 -1.86 -14.53 -1.71
C SER A 168 -2.71 -14.28 -2.95
N PRO A 169 -4.03 -14.03 -2.79
CA PRO A 169 -4.84 -13.55 -3.88
C PRO A 169 -4.30 -12.20 -4.39
N VAL A 170 -4.64 -11.88 -5.63
CA VAL A 170 -4.30 -10.60 -6.26
C VAL A 170 -5.57 -9.89 -6.70
N THR A 171 -5.50 -8.56 -6.80
CA THR A 171 -6.57 -7.76 -7.37
C THR A 171 -6.04 -6.79 -8.40
N GLY A 172 -6.84 -6.55 -9.45
CA GLY A 172 -6.60 -5.51 -10.45
C GLY A 172 -7.34 -4.20 -10.14
N SER A 173 -7.77 -4.00 -8.89
CA SER A 173 -8.57 -2.83 -8.52
C SER A 173 -7.76 -1.54 -8.60
N LEU A 174 -8.44 -0.45 -8.96
CA LEU A 174 -7.83 0.87 -8.95
C LEU A 174 -7.54 1.31 -7.50
N PRO A 175 -6.42 2.02 -7.26
CA PRO A 175 -6.06 2.48 -5.91
C PRO A 175 -7.05 3.52 -5.36
N LEU A 176 -7.77 4.23 -6.24
CA LEU A 176 -8.78 5.22 -5.88
C LEU A 176 -10.01 5.07 -6.77
N ILE A 177 -11.18 4.98 -6.13
CA ILE A 177 -12.48 4.96 -6.80
C ILE A 177 -13.28 6.16 -6.31
N ARG A 178 -13.83 6.94 -7.24
CA ARG A 178 -14.71 8.07 -6.93
C ARG A 178 -16.15 7.66 -7.17
N VAL A 179 -16.98 7.90 -6.16
CA VAL A 179 -18.42 7.68 -6.21
C VAL A 179 -19.14 9.00 -6.01
N ILE A 180 -20.24 9.20 -6.74
CA ILE A 180 -21.05 10.42 -6.67
C ILE A 180 -21.94 10.31 -5.43
N GLU A 181 -21.91 11.32 -4.58
CA GLU A 181 -22.75 11.38 -3.39
C GLU A 181 -24.24 11.27 -3.75
N GLY A 182 -24.97 10.45 -3.01
CA GLY A 182 -26.40 10.20 -3.25
C GLY A 182 -26.70 9.24 -4.41
N GLN A 183 -25.69 8.67 -5.07
CA GLN A 183 -25.88 7.63 -6.08
C GLN A 183 -25.42 6.26 -5.58
N THR A 184 -26.18 5.22 -5.91
CA THR A 184 -25.72 3.83 -5.73
C THR A 184 -24.63 3.54 -6.75
N ALA A 185 -23.47 3.12 -6.25
CA ALA A 185 -22.36 2.67 -7.07
C ALA A 185 -22.10 1.19 -6.84
N ILE A 186 -21.84 0.45 -7.92
CA ILE A 186 -21.39 -0.93 -7.86
C ILE A 186 -19.89 -0.93 -8.15
N ILE A 187 -19.11 -1.27 -7.13
CA ILE A 187 -17.65 -1.39 -7.25
C ILE A 187 -17.32 -2.86 -7.48
N GLN A 188 -16.81 -3.17 -8.66
CA GLN A 188 -16.30 -4.50 -8.98
C GLN A 188 -14.85 -4.60 -8.52
N ILE A 189 -14.56 -5.53 -7.62
CA ILE A 189 -13.21 -5.86 -7.17
C ILE A 189 -12.77 -7.09 -7.94
N PRO A 190 -12.04 -6.96 -9.06
CA PRO A 190 -11.51 -8.12 -9.75
C PRO A 190 -10.47 -8.78 -8.85
N ALA A 191 -10.72 -10.00 -8.43
CA ALA A 191 -9.80 -10.78 -7.63
C ALA A 191 -9.52 -12.13 -8.30
N ALA A 192 -8.29 -12.59 -8.18
CA ALA A 192 -7.87 -13.88 -8.70
C ALA A 192 -6.82 -14.49 -7.77
N ASP A 193 -6.80 -15.82 -7.72
CA ASP A 193 -5.86 -16.58 -6.93
C ASP A 193 -5.21 -17.68 -7.78
N TRP A 194 -3.93 -17.93 -7.52
CA TRP A 194 -3.10 -18.75 -8.39
C TRP A 194 -3.26 -20.24 -8.07
N ASP A 195 -3.76 -20.56 -6.89
CA ASP A 195 -3.85 -21.93 -6.37
C ASP A 195 -5.11 -22.66 -6.85
N ARG A 196 -6.02 -21.98 -7.57
CA ARG A 196 -7.23 -22.48 -8.28
C ARG A 196 -8.25 -23.26 -7.43
N THR A 197 -7.90 -23.68 -6.22
CA THR A 197 -8.75 -24.39 -5.27
C THR A 197 -9.32 -23.49 -4.19
N ASP A 198 -8.81 -22.26 -4.11
CA ASP A 198 -9.10 -21.36 -3.02
C ASP A 198 -10.37 -20.56 -3.27
N ASP A 199 -11.11 -20.34 -2.19
CA ASP A 199 -12.27 -19.46 -2.18
C ASP A 199 -11.82 -18.04 -1.83
N ILE A 200 -11.95 -17.12 -2.80
CA ILE A 200 -11.53 -15.74 -2.62
C ILE A 200 -12.70 -14.95 -2.05
N ARG A 201 -12.49 -14.34 -0.89
CA ARG A 201 -13.51 -13.52 -0.23
C ARG A 201 -12.98 -12.12 0.05
N CYS A 202 -13.80 -11.12 -0.27
CA CYS A 202 -13.61 -9.77 0.25
C CYS A 202 -14.18 -9.69 1.67
N ARG A 203 -13.52 -8.91 2.52
CA ARG A 203 -14.02 -8.50 3.83
C ARG A 203 -13.76 -7.01 4.02
N TRP A 204 -14.50 -6.40 4.92
CA TRP A 204 -14.21 -5.04 5.37
C TRP A 204 -12.90 -5.02 6.16
N ALA A 205 -12.20 -3.89 6.09
CA ALA A 205 -11.08 -3.61 6.97
C ALA A 205 -11.58 -3.55 8.42
N ASP A 206 -10.78 -4.09 9.34
CA ASP A 206 -11.12 -4.18 10.76
C ASP A 206 -10.08 -3.42 11.59
N SER A 207 -10.52 -2.52 12.47
CA SER A 207 -9.63 -1.79 13.38
C SER A 207 -9.12 -2.65 14.54
N SER A 208 -9.71 -3.83 14.73
CA SER A 208 -9.41 -4.81 15.78
C SER A 208 -8.97 -6.17 15.25
N GLY A 209 -8.68 -6.24 13.94
CA GLY A 209 -8.35 -7.48 13.27
C GLY A 209 -7.04 -8.12 13.77
N PRO A 210 -6.77 -9.38 13.40
CA PRO A 210 -5.53 -10.08 13.77
C PRO A 210 -4.27 -9.41 13.24
N ALA A 211 -4.40 -8.55 12.21
CA ALA A 211 -3.32 -7.76 11.68
C ALA A 211 -3.13 -6.40 12.39
N GLY A 212 -3.94 -6.09 13.40
CA GLY A 212 -4.03 -4.79 14.08
C GLY A 212 -5.04 -3.87 13.39
N ASP A 213 -4.85 -2.56 13.52
CA ASP A 213 -5.69 -1.57 12.85
C ASP A 213 -5.43 -1.56 11.34
N GLU A 214 -6.42 -2.01 10.57
CA GLU A 214 -6.46 -1.98 9.10
C GLU A 214 -7.15 -0.71 8.56
N CYS A 215 -7.26 0.32 9.39
CA CYS A 215 -7.95 1.57 9.08
C CYS A 215 -9.46 1.37 8.86
N GLY A 216 -10.08 0.47 9.65
CA GLY A 216 -11.49 0.08 9.52
C GLY A 216 -12.50 1.24 9.62
N ASP A 217 -12.14 2.31 10.35
CA ASP A 217 -12.99 3.49 10.51
C ASP A 217 -13.24 4.28 9.21
N ILE A 218 -12.40 4.08 8.18
CA ILE A 218 -12.65 4.66 6.85
C ILE A 218 -13.71 3.85 6.08
N CYS A 219 -13.80 2.54 6.29
CA CYS A 219 -14.87 1.74 5.69
C CYS A 219 -16.26 2.10 6.25
N ASN A 220 -16.32 2.56 7.50
CA ASN A 220 -17.54 3.06 8.14
C ASN A 220 -18.12 4.33 7.45
N ASN A 221 -17.36 4.96 6.55
CA ASN A 221 -17.79 6.13 5.76
C ASN A 221 -18.56 5.78 4.48
N LEU A 222 -18.84 4.50 4.22
CA LEU A 222 -19.66 4.05 3.09
C LEU A 222 -21.02 3.53 3.61
N PRO A 223 -21.93 4.41 4.07
CA PRO A 223 -23.20 3.98 4.65
C PRO A 223 -24.05 3.21 3.63
N GLY A 224 -24.53 2.03 4.03
CA GLY A 224 -25.34 1.15 3.18
C GLY A 224 -24.54 0.34 2.15
N ALA A 225 -23.20 0.40 2.18
CA ALA A 225 -22.38 -0.50 1.39
C ALA A 225 -22.50 -1.94 1.91
N ASN A 226 -22.68 -2.88 0.97
CA ASN A 226 -22.73 -4.30 1.25
C ASN A 226 -21.68 -5.01 0.41
N LEU A 227 -20.98 -5.99 0.99
CA LEU A 227 -20.15 -6.91 0.24
C LEU A 227 -21.07 -7.97 -0.34
N SER A 228 -21.22 -8.00 -1.67
CA SER A 228 -21.86 -9.12 -2.36
C SER A 228 -20.84 -10.24 -2.51
N SER A 229 -21.12 -11.40 -1.91
CA SER A 229 -20.40 -12.66 -2.12
C SER A 229 -20.71 -13.27 -3.48
#